data_AF-A0A2J8B0W5-F1
#
_entry.id   AF-A0A2J8B0W5-F1
#
_cell.length_a   1.000
_cell.length_b   1.000
_cell.length_c   1.000
_cell.angle_alpha   90.00
_cell.angle_beta   90.00
_cell.angle_gamma   90.00
#
_symmetry.space_group_name_H-M   'P 1'
#
loop_
_entity.id
_entity.type
_entity.pdbx_description
1 polymer ?
#
loop_
_entity_poly.entity_id
_entity_poly.type
_entity_poly.pdbx_seq_one_letter_code
_entity_poly.pdbx_strand_id
1 'polypeptide(L)'
;MLGTHNYKRYAGSGNAGNSTSSVSTTGNSTSASVDTAESAPALVSLTTPVCVDSRTTHFARSSTPTPDKLRGKIKLVASDLDGTLLTDASCISPRTAQTICRLAKNGIDFTIATGRILSRLPLNLCRETDLHYAVLANGAETWDLKRNICLSTLPLSGATVTAVLRVLAAFPLYFEVYFAGEAYTDNARRQFYRDSLYSPAKLIDMRRSRHTVPDLFEFVAARKISKVVMPQATPELLAELDRKCAPIKDLIITNSAFGNREYNAGNCTKVAGINALVEYLHLQLDEVLVFGDAGNDLPMFATFPHSVAMANATPNIAAKAAYRTGNNNADGVAEFCEAYLL
;
A
#
# COMPACT_ATOMS: atom_id res chain seq x y z
N MET A 1 -15.19 15.05 -26.38
CA MET A 1 -13.95 15.23 -27.18
C MET A 1 -12.92 15.90 -26.29
N LEU A 2 -11.70 15.34 -26.26
CA LEU A 2 -10.49 15.67 -25.48
C LEU A 2 -10.01 14.31 -24.92
N GLY A 3 -8.90 13.70 -25.29
CA GLY A 3 -7.76 14.08 -26.11
C GLY A 3 -6.64 13.14 -25.66
N THR A 4 -6.40 12.07 -26.40
CA THR A 4 -5.39 11.04 -26.09
C THR A 4 -3.99 11.64 -26.12
N HIS A 5 -3.22 11.52 -25.03
CA HIS A 5 -1.81 11.89 -25.01
C HIS A 5 -0.91 10.65 -25.14
N ASN A 6 -0.32 10.54 -26.34
CA ASN A 6 0.73 9.58 -26.67
C ASN A 6 2.05 9.99 -26.03
N TYR A 7 2.64 9.12 -25.21
CA TYR A 7 4.00 9.27 -24.72
C TYR A 7 5.01 8.88 -25.82
N LYS A 8 5.87 9.81 -26.23
CA LYS A 8 7.11 9.53 -26.94
C LYS A 8 8.23 10.48 -26.49
N ARG A 9 9.44 9.91 -26.42
CA ARG A 9 10.79 10.54 -26.52
C ARG A 9 11.31 11.30 -25.28
N TYR A 10 12.61 11.49 -25.01
CA TYR A 10 13.87 11.29 -25.77
C TYR A 10 15.05 11.07 -24.78
N ALA A 11 16.12 10.47 -25.31
CA ALA A 11 17.46 10.37 -24.70
C ALA A 11 18.17 11.73 -24.57
N GLY A 12 19.09 11.87 -23.62
CA GLY A 12 19.93 13.04 -23.45
C GLY A 12 21.09 12.81 -22.46
N SER A 13 22.28 12.68 -23.02
CA SER A 13 23.61 12.64 -22.44
C SER A 13 23.99 13.89 -21.63
N GLY A 14 24.87 13.75 -20.64
CA GLY A 14 25.55 14.90 -20.02
C GLY A 14 26.45 14.51 -18.86
N ASN A 15 27.73 14.84 -19.00
CA ASN A 15 28.90 14.34 -18.28
C ASN A 15 29.30 15.26 -17.09
N ALA A 16 30.32 14.81 -16.35
CA ALA A 16 31.15 15.49 -15.35
C ALA A 16 30.66 15.42 -13.88
N GLY A 17 31.45 14.97 -12.90
CA GLY A 17 32.89 14.69 -12.89
C GLY A 17 33.57 15.46 -11.74
N ASN A 18 33.70 14.77 -10.60
CA ASN A 18 34.52 15.00 -9.40
C ASN A 18 35.60 16.09 -9.37
N SER A 19 35.77 16.68 -8.18
CA SER A 19 37.02 16.66 -7.36
C SER A 19 36.80 17.50 -6.08
N THR A 20 36.73 16.93 -4.87
CA THR A 20 37.80 16.49 -3.92
C THR A 20 38.68 17.59 -3.33
N SER A 21 38.63 17.75 -2.00
CA SER A 21 39.73 17.86 -0.99
C SER A 21 39.20 18.63 0.24
N SER A 22 39.07 18.04 1.44
CA SER A 22 40.11 17.66 2.44
C SER A 22 40.75 18.93 3.06
N VAL A 23 41.08 19.12 4.34
CA VAL A 23 41.36 18.32 5.55
C VAL A 23 41.22 19.27 6.78
N SER A 24 41.06 18.69 7.97
CA SER A 24 41.76 19.03 9.23
C SER A 24 40.91 19.35 10.46
N THR A 25 41.29 18.58 11.48
CA THR A 25 40.87 18.36 12.85
C THR A 25 41.34 19.42 13.85
N THR A 26 40.64 19.51 14.99
CA THR A 26 41.11 19.62 16.41
C THR A 26 39.92 20.20 17.23
N GLY A 27 39.60 19.84 18.47
CA GLY A 27 40.13 18.90 19.46
C GLY A 27 39.28 18.98 20.77
N ASN A 28 39.55 18.04 21.67
CA ASN A 28 39.30 18.02 23.13
C ASN A 28 37.89 17.90 23.75
N SER A 29 37.61 16.66 24.20
CA SER A 29 37.43 16.20 25.59
C SER A 29 36.72 17.07 26.65
N THR A 30 35.71 16.48 27.31
CA THR A 30 35.68 16.30 28.78
C THR A 30 34.52 15.38 29.19
N SER A 31 34.82 14.50 30.15
CA SER A 31 33.99 13.48 30.78
C SER A 31 33.24 14.02 32.00
N ALA A 32 32.02 13.53 32.26
CA ALA A 32 31.51 13.34 33.63
C ALA A 32 30.33 12.36 33.64
N SER A 33 30.53 11.22 34.29
CA SER A 33 29.55 10.23 34.71
C SER A 33 28.99 10.58 36.09
N VAL A 34 27.68 10.41 36.31
CA VAL A 34 27.11 10.17 37.65
C VAL A 34 25.94 9.20 37.52
N ASP A 35 26.11 8.02 38.12
CA ASP A 35 25.07 7.06 38.47
C ASP A 35 24.14 7.61 39.54
N THR A 36 22.87 7.22 39.53
CA THR A 36 22.16 6.75 40.74
C THR A 36 20.85 6.09 40.35
N ALA A 37 20.70 4.85 40.83
CA ALA A 37 19.49 4.06 40.81
C ALA A 37 18.52 4.52 41.90
N GLU A 38 17.21 4.40 41.69
CA GLU A 38 16.28 4.02 42.76
C GLU A 38 14.93 3.48 42.26
N SER A 39 14.68 2.24 42.70
CA SER A 39 13.45 1.48 42.94
C SER A 39 12.07 1.98 42.48
N ALA A 40 11.37 1.06 41.81
CA ALA A 40 9.90 0.96 41.75
C ALA A 40 9.27 0.52 43.09
N PRO A 41 7.95 0.74 43.27
CA PRO A 41 7.12 -0.21 43.98
C PRO A 41 5.98 -0.77 43.10
N ALA A 42 5.85 -2.08 43.16
CA ALA A 42 4.67 -2.85 42.75
C ALA A 42 3.49 -2.61 43.70
N LEU A 43 2.25 -2.83 43.23
CA LEU A 43 0.98 -3.13 43.94
C LEU A 43 -0.16 -2.79 42.93
N VAL A 44 -1.25 -3.53 42.67
CA VAL A 44 -1.86 -4.79 43.12
C VAL A 44 -2.76 -5.26 41.98
N SER A 45 -2.77 -6.57 41.75
CA SER A 45 -3.76 -7.28 40.94
C SER A 45 -5.14 -7.26 41.59
N LEU A 46 -6.15 -6.75 40.89
CA LEU A 46 -7.56 -6.98 41.19
C LEU A 46 -8.20 -7.66 39.98
N THR A 47 -8.14 -8.98 39.98
CA THR A 47 -8.95 -9.85 39.14
C THR A 47 -10.34 -9.98 39.74
N THR A 48 -11.37 -9.48 39.05
CA THR A 48 -12.75 -9.95 39.19
C THR A 48 -13.23 -10.49 37.85
N PRO A 49 -13.73 -11.72 37.75
CA PRO A 49 -14.16 -12.30 36.49
C PRO A 49 -15.53 -11.73 36.09
N VAL A 50 -15.59 -11.07 34.94
CA VAL A 50 -16.85 -10.76 34.27
C VAL A 50 -17.23 -11.97 33.42
N CYS A 51 -18.28 -12.68 33.82
CA CYS A 51 -18.97 -13.65 32.97
C CYS A 51 -19.49 -12.94 31.72
N VAL A 52 -18.94 -13.28 30.56
CA VAL A 52 -19.50 -12.91 29.26
C VAL A 52 -20.01 -14.18 28.60
N ASP A 53 -21.32 -14.20 28.37
CA ASP A 53 -22.11 -15.21 27.69
C ASP A 53 -21.47 -15.62 26.34
N SER A 54 -21.01 -16.87 26.27
CA SER A 54 -20.41 -17.46 25.08
C SER A 54 -21.49 -17.95 24.12
N ARG A 55 -21.93 -17.06 23.23
CA ARG A 55 -22.53 -17.47 21.95
C ARG A 55 -21.70 -16.94 20.79
N THR A 56 -20.46 -17.42 20.72
CA THR A 56 -19.68 -17.35 19.49
C THR A 56 -20.00 -18.61 18.69
N THR A 57 -20.66 -18.43 17.55
CA THR A 57 -20.80 -19.48 16.53
C THR A 57 -19.39 -19.91 16.10
N HIS A 58 -18.93 -21.04 16.61
CA HIS A 58 -17.75 -21.71 16.12
C HIS A 58 -17.99 -22.16 14.67
N PHE A 59 -17.50 -21.40 13.70
CA PHE A 59 -17.25 -21.95 12.37
C PHE A 59 -16.09 -22.93 12.51
N ALA A 60 -16.40 -24.22 12.51
CA ALA A 60 -15.42 -25.28 12.44
C ALA A 60 -14.53 -25.07 11.21
N ARG A 61 -13.22 -24.91 11.43
CA ARG A 61 -12.19 -24.94 10.38
C ARG A 61 -11.44 -26.25 10.44
N SER A 62 -11.60 -27.07 9.41
CA SER A 62 -10.57 -27.94 8.83
C SER A 62 -11.23 -28.85 7.78
N SER A 63 -11.25 -28.39 6.54
CA SER A 63 -11.26 -29.28 5.37
C SER A 63 -10.61 -28.49 4.26
N THR A 64 -9.48 -28.97 3.72
CA THR A 64 -8.99 -28.53 2.41
C THR A 64 -10.17 -28.65 1.45
N PRO A 65 -10.70 -27.54 0.93
CA PRO A 65 -11.85 -27.62 0.06
C PRO A 65 -11.41 -28.27 -1.24
N THR A 66 -12.27 -29.12 -1.77
CA THR A 66 -12.05 -29.75 -3.07
C THR A 66 -12.06 -28.68 -4.17
N PRO A 67 -11.21 -28.81 -5.21
CA PRO A 67 -11.17 -27.89 -6.36
C PRO A 67 -12.57 -27.54 -6.92
N ASP A 68 -13.50 -28.50 -6.88
CA ASP A 68 -14.87 -28.36 -7.37
C ASP A 68 -15.72 -27.30 -6.65
N LYS A 69 -15.36 -26.89 -5.42
CA LYS A 69 -16.14 -25.88 -4.67
C LYS A 69 -15.87 -24.45 -5.13
N LEU A 70 -14.69 -24.16 -5.66
CA LEU A 70 -14.30 -22.81 -6.09
C LEU A 70 -14.50 -22.62 -7.59
N ARG A 71 -14.21 -23.66 -8.38
CA ARG A 71 -14.34 -23.61 -9.83
C ARG A 71 -15.79 -23.32 -10.23
N GLY A 72 -15.97 -22.35 -11.12
CA GLY A 72 -17.29 -21.91 -11.58
C GLY A 72 -18.00 -20.91 -10.66
N LYS A 73 -17.66 -20.88 -9.35
CA LYS A 73 -18.20 -19.92 -8.38
C LYS A 73 -17.47 -18.60 -8.40
N ILE A 74 -16.13 -18.63 -8.32
CA ILE A 74 -15.33 -17.40 -8.27
C ILE A 74 -15.42 -16.65 -9.61
N LYS A 75 -15.74 -15.36 -9.53
CA LYS A 75 -15.82 -14.42 -10.67
C LYS A 75 -14.79 -13.31 -10.60
N LEU A 76 -14.25 -13.02 -9.40
CA LEU A 76 -13.22 -12.01 -9.20
C LEU A 76 -12.12 -12.56 -8.29
N VAL A 77 -10.88 -12.42 -8.73
CA VAL A 77 -9.69 -12.59 -7.89
C VAL A 77 -9.12 -11.22 -7.54
N ALA A 78 -8.99 -10.91 -6.25
CA ALA A 78 -8.32 -9.71 -5.77
C ALA A 78 -7.04 -10.07 -5.02
N SER A 79 -5.90 -9.57 -5.48
CA SER A 79 -4.61 -9.88 -4.86
C SER A 79 -3.97 -8.64 -4.25
N ASP A 80 -3.44 -8.75 -3.04
CA ASP A 80 -2.36 -7.84 -2.67
C ASP A 80 -1.19 -7.94 -3.67
N LEU A 81 -0.37 -6.88 -3.73
CA LEU A 81 0.70 -6.75 -4.69
C LEU A 81 2.09 -7.13 -4.12
N ASP A 82 2.55 -6.43 -3.08
CA ASP A 82 3.93 -6.50 -2.60
C ASP A 82 4.07 -7.60 -1.54
N GLY A 83 4.85 -8.65 -1.83
CA GLY A 83 4.91 -9.84 -0.97
C GLY A 83 3.82 -10.88 -1.27
N THR A 84 2.91 -10.57 -2.20
CA THR A 84 1.84 -11.48 -2.62
C THR A 84 1.93 -11.82 -4.11
N LEU A 85 1.58 -10.86 -4.99
CA LEU A 85 1.58 -11.08 -6.44
C LEU A 85 2.97 -10.88 -7.08
N LEU A 86 3.72 -9.91 -6.58
CA LEU A 86 5.07 -9.62 -7.04
C LEU A 86 6.09 -10.47 -6.30
N THR A 87 7.10 -10.89 -7.03
CA THR A 87 8.35 -11.41 -6.45
C THR A 87 9.07 -10.31 -5.67
N ASP A 88 10.07 -10.69 -4.87
CA ASP A 88 10.88 -9.73 -4.11
C ASP A 88 11.67 -8.76 -5.02
N ALA A 89 11.84 -9.12 -6.29
CA ALA A 89 12.38 -8.25 -7.33
C ALA A 89 11.37 -7.19 -7.84
N SER A 90 10.20 -7.07 -7.21
CA SER A 90 9.11 -6.14 -7.58
C SER A 90 8.60 -6.34 -9.02
N CYS A 91 8.65 -7.57 -9.51
CA CYS A 91 8.18 -7.94 -10.84
C CYS A 91 7.20 -9.12 -10.77
N ILE A 92 6.30 -9.20 -11.74
CA ILE A 92 5.46 -10.38 -11.95
C ILE A 92 6.22 -11.42 -12.77
N SER A 93 6.06 -12.69 -12.44
CA SER A 93 6.65 -13.79 -13.19
C SER A 93 5.87 -14.11 -14.47
N PRO A 94 6.51 -14.71 -15.49
CA PRO A 94 5.82 -15.15 -16.70
C PRO A 94 4.68 -16.14 -16.43
N ARG A 95 4.85 -17.07 -15.47
CA ARG A 95 3.82 -18.04 -15.10
C ARG A 95 2.59 -17.34 -14.53
N THR A 96 2.80 -16.47 -13.54
CA THR A 96 1.70 -15.73 -12.90
C THR A 96 0.98 -14.84 -13.91
N ALA A 97 1.72 -14.17 -14.80
CA ALA A 97 1.15 -13.35 -15.86
C ALA A 97 0.27 -14.16 -16.83
N GLN A 98 0.74 -15.33 -17.27
CA GLN A 98 -0.02 -16.26 -18.11
C GLN A 98 -1.27 -16.79 -17.39
N THR A 99 -1.19 -17.07 -16.10
CA THR A 99 -2.33 -17.54 -15.31
C THR A 99 -3.41 -16.47 -15.16
N ILE A 100 -3.03 -15.20 -14.95
CA ILE A 100 -4.00 -14.08 -15.00
C ILE A 100 -4.69 -14.00 -16.36
N CYS A 101 -3.94 -14.14 -17.45
CA CYS A 101 -4.53 -14.16 -18.80
C CYS A 101 -5.49 -15.34 -19.01
N ARG A 102 -5.20 -16.51 -18.42
CA ARG A 102 -6.08 -17.69 -18.49
C ARG A 102 -7.34 -17.51 -17.65
N LEU A 103 -7.27 -16.88 -16.49
CA LEU A 103 -8.45 -16.53 -15.68
C LEU A 103 -9.41 -15.65 -16.47
N ALA A 104 -8.90 -14.59 -17.10
CA ALA A 104 -9.71 -13.69 -17.93
C ALA A 104 -10.40 -14.43 -19.08
N LYS A 105 -9.71 -15.35 -19.76
CA LYS A 105 -10.30 -16.21 -20.81
C LYS A 105 -11.42 -17.12 -20.31
N ASN A 106 -11.45 -17.43 -19.01
CA ASN A 106 -12.50 -18.22 -18.36
C ASN A 106 -13.56 -17.34 -17.68
N GLY A 107 -13.58 -16.03 -17.97
CA GLY A 107 -14.56 -15.10 -17.42
C GLY A 107 -14.36 -14.80 -15.93
N ILE A 108 -13.14 -14.96 -15.42
CA ILE A 108 -12.76 -14.58 -14.06
C ILE A 108 -11.91 -13.31 -14.15
N ASP A 109 -12.44 -12.21 -13.64
CA ASP A 109 -11.70 -10.95 -13.58
C ASP A 109 -10.58 -11.03 -12.52
N PHE A 110 -9.51 -10.29 -12.76
CA PHE A 110 -8.41 -10.13 -11.83
C PHE A 110 -8.22 -8.66 -11.48
N THR A 111 -8.05 -8.38 -10.19
CA THR A 111 -7.71 -7.06 -9.67
C THR A 111 -6.58 -7.11 -8.65
N ILE A 112 -5.82 -6.03 -8.59
CA ILE A 112 -4.83 -5.80 -7.52
C ILE A 112 -5.43 -4.88 -6.46
N ALA A 113 -5.04 -5.06 -5.20
CA ALA A 113 -5.37 -4.18 -4.08
C ALA A 113 -4.10 -3.71 -3.37
N THR A 114 -3.64 -2.49 -3.68
CA THR A 114 -2.30 -2.02 -3.30
C THR A 114 -2.29 -0.58 -2.77
N GLY A 115 -1.25 -0.26 -1.98
CA GLY A 115 -0.93 1.11 -1.57
C GLY A 115 -0.34 1.99 -2.67
N ARG A 116 0.06 1.38 -3.80
CA ARG A 116 0.59 2.07 -4.99
C ARG A 116 -0.53 2.79 -5.75
N ILE A 117 -0.13 3.79 -6.54
CA ILE A 117 -0.99 4.50 -7.50
C ILE A 117 -0.72 4.02 -8.92
N LEU A 118 -1.55 4.48 -9.87
CA LEU A 118 -1.53 4.00 -11.25
C LEU A 118 -0.16 4.20 -11.91
N SER A 119 0.45 5.39 -11.77
CA SER A 119 1.78 5.67 -12.33
C SER A 119 2.94 4.96 -11.61
N ARG A 120 2.65 4.15 -10.59
CA ARG A 120 3.61 3.35 -9.80
C ARG A 120 3.48 1.84 -9.99
N LEU A 121 2.54 1.40 -10.81
CA LEU A 121 2.42 -0.01 -11.13
C LEU A 121 3.60 -0.48 -12.00
N PRO A 122 4.14 -1.68 -11.77
CA PRO A 122 5.19 -2.23 -12.63
C PRO A 122 4.72 -2.33 -14.08
N LEU A 123 5.57 -1.90 -15.03
CA LEU A 123 5.20 -1.89 -16.45
C LEU A 123 4.88 -3.29 -16.98
N ASN A 124 5.58 -4.33 -16.51
CA ASN A 124 5.33 -5.70 -16.92
C ASN A 124 3.99 -6.23 -16.41
N LEU A 125 3.55 -5.83 -15.20
CA LEU A 125 2.21 -6.16 -14.71
C LEU A 125 1.14 -5.67 -15.68
N CYS A 126 1.21 -4.41 -16.11
CA CYS A 126 0.21 -3.84 -17.01
C CYS A 126 0.31 -4.37 -18.46
N ARG A 127 1.50 -4.81 -18.90
CA ARG A 127 1.74 -5.21 -20.31
C ARG A 127 1.62 -6.70 -20.56
N GLU A 128 1.92 -7.52 -19.56
CA GLU A 128 2.05 -8.97 -19.71
C GLU A 128 0.87 -9.74 -19.13
N THR A 129 -0.08 -9.03 -18.49
CA THR A 129 -1.29 -9.62 -17.90
C THR A 129 -2.54 -9.03 -18.52
N ASP A 130 -3.67 -9.73 -18.36
CA ASP A 130 -5.00 -9.17 -18.65
C ASP A 130 -5.62 -8.53 -17.40
N LEU A 131 -4.84 -7.70 -16.69
CA LEU A 131 -5.30 -6.98 -15.51
C LEU A 131 -6.39 -5.97 -15.90
N HIS A 132 -7.62 -6.25 -15.50
CA HIS A 132 -8.79 -5.45 -15.89
C HIS A 132 -9.04 -4.30 -14.92
N TYR A 133 -8.97 -4.58 -13.61
CA TYR A 133 -9.30 -3.61 -12.57
C TYR A 133 -8.14 -3.40 -11.61
N ALA A 134 -8.10 -2.24 -10.94
CA ALA A 134 -7.15 -2.00 -9.86
C ALA A 134 -7.76 -1.20 -8.72
N VAL A 135 -7.55 -1.68 -7.50
CA VAL A 135 -7.80 -0.97 -6.25
C VAL A 135 -6.46 -0.39 -5.77
N LEU A 136 -6.36 0.94 -5.81
CA LEU A 136 -5.12 1.70 -5.66
C LEU A 136 -5.15 2.60 -4.43
N ALA A 137 -3.98 3.10 -4.05
CA ALA A 137 -3.80 4.02 -2.93
C ALA A 137 -4.48 3.54 -1.63
N ASN A 138 -4.34 2.25 -1.30
CA ASN A 138 -4.97 1.57 -0.16
C ASN A 138 -6.50 1.49 -0.23
N GLY A 139 -7.08 1.57 -1.43
CA GLY A 139 -8.53 1.58 -1.64
C GLY A 139 -9.14 2.97 -1.83
N ALA A 140 -8.30 4.01 -1.92
CA ALA A 140 -8.78 5.37 -2.17
C ALA A 140 -9.26 5.57 -3.61
N GLU A 141 -8.81 4.75 -4.55
CA GLU A 141 -9.24 4.80 -5.94
C GLU A 141 -9.48 3.38 -6.47
N THR A 142 -10.63 3.13 -7.08
CA THR A 142 -10.94 1.89 -7.80
C THR A 142 -11.04 2.19 -9.29
N TRP A 143 -10.30 1.47 -10.12
CA TRP A 143 -10.11 1.76 -11.54
C TRP A 143 -10.53 0.60 -12.44
N ASP A 144 -11.14 0.95 -13.56
CA ASP A 144 -11.21 0.12 -14.76
C ASP A 144 -10.05 0.53 -15.68
N LEU A 145 -9.05 -0.35 -15.78
CA LEU A 145 -7.83 -0.08 -16.53
C LEU A 145 -8.04 -0.17 -18.04
N LYS A 146 -8.98 -1.02 -18.50
CA LYS A 146 -9.28 -1.19 -19.93
C LYS A 146 -9.98 0.03 -20.50
N ARG A 147 -10.90 0.62 -19.74
CA ARG A 147 -11.61 1.86 -20.10
C ARG A 147 -10.86 3.12 -19.67
N ASN A 148 -9.82 2.97 -18.84
CA ASN A 148 -9.05 4.06 -18.25
C ASN A 148 -9.96 5.07 -17.50
N ILE A 149 -10.82 4.55 -16.64
CA ILE A 149 -11.73 5.36 -15.80
C ILE A 149 -11.60 4.99 -14.33
N CYS A 150 -11.66 6.00 -13.48
CA CYS A 150 -11.77 5.82 -12.04
C CYS A 150 -13.25 5.60 -11.69
N LEU A 151 -13.60 4.38 -11.29
CA LEU A 151 -14.97 3.97 -10.97
C LEU A 151 -15.44 4.54 -9.64
N SER A 152 -14.55 4.64 -8.65
CA SER A 152 -14.87 5.13 -7.31
C SER A 152 -13.66 5.77 -6.64
N THR A 153 -13.91 6.74 -5.76
CA THR A 153 -12.88 7.44 -4.97
C THR A 153 -13.32 7.59 -3.51
N LEU A 154 -12.41 7.36 -2.57
CA LEU A 154 -12.54 7.64 -1.14
C LEU A 154 -11.46 8.65 -0.70
N PRO A 155 -11.60 9.93 -1.09
CA PRO A 155 -10.57 10.93 -0.83
C PRO A 155 -10.56 11.39 0.62
N LEU A 156 -9.43 11.94 1.05
CA LEU A 156 -9.34 12.78 2.24
C LEU A 156 -10.28 13.99 2.09
N SER A 157 -10.96 14.37 3.17
CA SER A 157 -11.71 15.62 3.19
C SER A 157 -10.77 16.82 3.03
N GLY A 158 -11.27 17.93 2.46
CA GLY A 158 -10.47 19.15 2.29
C GLY A 158 -9.87 19.67 3.61
N ALA A 159 -10.62 19.52 4.71
CA ALA A 159 -10.16 19.87 6.05
C ALA A 159 -9.06 18.91 6.55
N THR A 160 -9.26 17.60 6.39
CA THR A 160 -8.31 16.56 6.80
C THR A 160 -6.99 16.70 6.04
N VAL A 161 -7.03 16.82 4.70
CA VAL A 161 -5.79 16.99 3.90
C VAL A 161 -5.05 18.25 4.30
N THR A 162 -5.75 19.39 4.46
CA THR A 162 -5.14 20.66 4.88
C THR A 162 -4.48 20.54 6.26
N ALA A 163 -5.14 19.88 7.22
CA ALA A 163 -4.59 19.65 8.56
C ALA A 163 -3.30 18.81 8.51
N VAL A 164 -3.30 17.71 7.76
CA VAL A 164 -2.11 16.86 7.57
C VAL A 164 -0.98 17.66 6.91
N LEU A 165 -1.28 18.40 5.83
CA LEU A 165 -0.26 19.20 5.16
C LEU A 165 0.34 20.28 6.07
N ARG A 166 -0.47 20.91 6.93
CA ARG A 166 0.03 21.89 7.92
C ARG A 166 0.98 21.25 8.93
N VAL A 167 0.66 20.06 9.42
CA VAL A 167 1.55 19.33 10.35
C VAL A 167 2.87 19.00 9.65
N LEU A 168 2.82 18.42 8.44
CA LEU A 168 4.03 18.04 7.70
C LEU A 168 4.89 19.25 7.30
N ALA A 169 4.24 20.34 6.87
CA ALA A 169 4.92 21.57 6.45
C ALA A 169 5.62 22.33 7.59
N ALA A 170 5.33 22.01 8.86
CA ALA A 170 6.03 22.58 10.01
C ALA A 170 7.46 22.02 10.18
N PHE A 171 7.86 21.06 9.35
CA PHE A 171 9.17 20.42 9.38
C PHE A 171 9.88 20.50 8.03
N PRO A 172 11.23 20.52 8.01
CA PRO A 172 12.01 20.53 6.78
C PRO A 172 12.08 19.13 6.15
N LEU A 173 10.94 18.62 5.67
CA LEU A 173 10.81 17.27 5.12
C LEU A 173 10.11 17.26 3.75
N TYR A 174 10.36 16.20 2.98
CA TYR A 174 9.68 15.94 1.71
C TYR A 174 8.37 15.20 1.93
N PHE A 175 7.32 15.62 1.24
CA PHE A 175 6.07 14.87 1.12
C PHE A 175 5.41 15.14 -0.23
N GLU A 176 4.47 14.26 -0.58
CA GLU A 176 3.72 14.27 -1.82
C GLU A 176 2.25 13.92 -1.57
N VAL A 177 1.39 14.30 -2.50
CA VAL A 177 -0.03 13.93 -2.51
C VAL A 177 -0.34 13.12 -3.76
N TYR A 178 -1.27 12.19 -3.64
CA TYR A 178 -1.75 11.37 -4.73
C TYR A 178 -3.13 11.84 -5.17
N PHE A 179 -3.26 12.01 -6.47
CA PHE A 179 -4.48 12.49 -7.11
C PHE A 179 -4.59 11.89 -8.50
N ALA A 180 -5.72 11.27 -8.81
CA ALA A 180 -6.04 10.74 -10.14
C ALA A 180 -4.94 9.81 -10.69
N GLY A 181 -4.49 8.87 -9.86
CA GLY A 181 -3.45 7.90 -10.24
C GLY A 181 -2.02 8.45 -10.33
N GLU A 182 -1.80 9.73 -10.02
CA GLU A 182 -0.51 10.43 -10.17
C GLU A 182 -0.01 11.03 -8.85
N ALA A 183 1.30 11.30 -8.77
CA ALA A 183 1.96 11.87 -7.60
C ALA A 183 2.36 13.33 -7.83
N TYR A 184 2.05 14.20 -6.86
CA TYR A 184 2.28 15.63 -6.92
C TYR A 184 3.03 16.14 -5.68
N THR A 185 3.93 17.08 -5.90
CA THR A 185 4.64 17.82 -4.84
C THR A 185 4.89 19.26 -5.33
N ASP A 186 5.44 20.14 -4.51
CA ASP A 186 5.80 21.50 -4.91
C ASP A 186 7.32 21.78 -4.78
N ASN A 187 7.76 22.92 -5.29
CA ASN A 187 9.18 23.31 -5.22
C ASN A 187 9.69 23.46 -3.79
N ALA A 188 8.85 23.96 -2.88
CA ALA A 188 9.22 24.18 -1.49
C ALA A 188 9.48 22.85 -0.75
N ARG A 189 8.87 21.74 -1.17
CA ARG A 189 9.09 20.40 -0.61
C ARG A 189 10.20 19.65 -1.35
N ARG A 190 10.33 19.84 -2.67
CA ARG A 190 11.37 19.17 -3.49
C ARG A 190 12.80 19.45 -3.02
N GLN A 191 13.06 20.61 -2.42
CA GLN A 191 14.39 20.89 -1.85
C GLN A 191 14.79 19.93 -0.71
N PHE A 192 13.82 19.25 -0.08
CA PHE A 192 14.06 18.29 1.00
C PHE A 192 14.30 16.85 0.48
N TYR A 193 14.61 16.67 -0.80
CA TYR A 193 15.25 15.44 -1.26
C TYR A 193 16.62 15.29 -0.58
N ARG A 194 16.67 14.57 0.53
CA ARG A 194 17.90 14.34 1.28
C ARG A 194 18.62 13.12 0.73
N ASP A 195 19.80 13.33 0.15
CA ASP A 195 20.64 12.25 -0.37
C ASP A 195 21.00 11.20 0.69
N SER A 196 21.06 11.61 1.97
CA SER A 196 21.33 10.69 3.09
C SER A 196 20.19 9.72 3.40
N LEU A 197 18.98 9.96 2.89
CA LEU A 197 17.78 9.18 3.19
C LEU A 197 17.34 8.29 2.03
N TYR A 198 17.82 8.55 0.81
CA TYR A 198 17.36 7.88 -0.40
C TYR A 198 18.55 7.41 -1.24
N SER A 199 18.45 6.20 -1.80
CA SER A 199 19.44 5.75 -2.77
C SER A 199 19.42 6.63 -4.04
N PRO A 200 20.55 6.74 -4.78
CA PRO A 200 20.59 7.52 -6.02
C PRO A 200 19.51 7.11 -7.04
N ALA A 201 19.26 5.81 -7.18
CA ALA A 201 18.21 5.29 -8.05
C ALA A 201 16.81 5.76 -7.60
N LYS A 202 16.54 5.75 -6.29
CA LYS A 202 15.27 6.23 -5.73
C LYS A 202 15.09 7.73 -5.98
N LEU A 203 16.13 8.54 -5.82
CA LEU A 203 16.06 9.97 -6.11
C LEU A 203 15.79 10.26 -7.58
N ILE A 204 16.42 9.51 -8.49
CA ILE A 204 16.16 9.63 -9.94
C ILE A 204 14.72 9.28 -10.26
N ASP A 205 14.21 8.17 -9.71
CA ASP A 205 12.79 7.82 -9.80
C ASP A 205 11.93 8.98 -9.30
N MET A 206 12.14 9.45 -8.07
CA MET A 206 11.39 10.56 -7.47
C MET A 206 11.37 11.81 -8.31
N ARG A 207 12.51 12.25 -8.82
CA ARG A 207 12.57 13.46 -9.64
C ARG A 207 11.83 13.33 -10.99
N ARG A 208 11.75 12.11 -11.55
CA ARG A 208 11.13 11.85 -12.87
C ARG A 208 9.64 11.54 -12.82
N SER A 209 9.17 11.00 -11.70
CA SER A 209 7.84 10.37 -11.59
C SER A 209 6.85 11.18 -10.75
N ARG A 210 7.24 12.39 -10.30
CA ARG A 210 6.37 13.32 -9.59
C ARG A 210 6.18 14.59 -10.40
N HIS A 211 4.93 15.03 -10.49
CA HIS A 211 4.58 16.32 -11.03
C HIS A 211 4.88 17.41 -9.99
N THR A 212 5.50 18.50 -10.43
CA THR A 212 5.70 19.68 -9.58
C THR A 212 4.59 20.68 -9.84
N VAL A 213 3.93 21.13 -8.79
CA VAL A 213 2.98 22.24 -8.83
C VAL A 213 3.58 23.47 -8.15
N PRO A 214 3.09 24.69 -8.45
CA PRO A 214 3.59 25.91 -7.82
C PRO A 214 3.40 25.91 -6.29
N ASP A 215 2.18 25.57 -5.85
CA ASP A 215 1.80 25.49 -4.43
C ASP A 215 0.92 24.26 -4.19
N LEU A 216 1.33 23.41 -3.24
CA LEU A 216 0.63 22.17 -2.96
C LEU A 216 -0.68 22.39 -2.19
N PHE A 217 -0.78 23.43 -1.35
CA PHE A 217 -2.00 23.75 -0.59
C PHE A 217 -3.12 24.24 -1.52
N GLU A 218 -2.79 25.12 -2.46
CA GLU A 218 -3.72 25.55 -3.51
C GLU A 218 -4.13 24.37 -4.40
N PHE A 219 -3.18 23.49 -4.73
CA PHE A 219 -3.46 22.32 -5.55
C PHE A 219 -4.48 21.38 -4.88
N VAL A 220 -4.34 21.09 -3.57
CA VAL A 220 -5.25 20.17 -2.88
C VAL A 220 -6.63 20.77 -2.60
N ALA A 221 -6.75 22.10 -2.47
CA ALA A 221 -8.00 22.75 -2.08
C ALA A 221 -9.17 22.48 -3.05
N ALA A 222 -8.88 22.28 -4.34
CA ALA A 222 -9.87 22.05 -5.38
C ALA A 222 -9.97 20.58 -5.85
N ARG A 223 -9.33 19.63 -5.14
CA ARG A 223 -9.14 18.26 -5.63
C ARG A 223 -9.47 17.19 -4.60
N LYS A 224 -9.98 16.06 -5.09
CA LYS A 224 -10.23 14.84 -4.30
C LYS A 224 -8.93 14.10 -4.09
N ILE A 225 -8.19 14.46 -3.04
CA ILE A 225 -6.88 13.87 -2.75
C ILE A 225 -7.05 12.47 -2.17
N SER A 226 -6.46 11.49 -2.83
CA SER A 226 -6.59 10.07 -2.49
C SER A 226 -5.71 9.70 -1.30
N LYS A 227 -4.52 10.30 -1.21
CA LYS A 227 -3.51 9.97 -0.20
C LYS A 227 -2.49 11.09 -0.04
N VAL A 228 -1.93 11.27 1.15
CA VAL A 228 -0.68 12.00 1.37
C VAL A 228 0.40 10.99 1.75
N VAL A 229 1.60 11.14 1.20
CA VAL A 229 2.73 10.25 1.48
C VAL A 229 3.95 11.05 1.89
N MET A 230 4.52 10.65 3.02
CA MET A 230 5.83 11.09 3.47
C MET A 230 6.77 9.87 3.38
N PRO A 231 7.66 9.83 2.38
CA PRO A 231 8.37 8.60 2.03
C PRO A 231 9.47 8.19 3.02
N GLN A 232 10.08 9.14 3.74
CA GLN A 232 11.16 8.86 4.67
C GLN A 232 11.31 9.95 5.73
N ALA A 233 11.40 9.55 6.99
CA ALA A 233 11.77 10.36 8.15
C ALA A 233 12.54 9.52 9.18
N THR A 234 13.15 10.18 10.16
CA THR A 234 13.77 9.48 11.31
C THR A 234 12.69 8.96 12.27
N PRO A 235 12.96 7.92 13.07
CA PRO A 235 12.00 7.40 14.06
C PRO A 235 11.46 8.46 15.03
N GLU A 236 12.30 9.39 15.47
CA GLU A 236 11.93 10.46 16.40
C GLU A 236 10.94 11.42 15.75
N LEU A 237 11.19 11.80 14.49
CA LEU A 237 10.30 12.65 13.72
C LEU A 237 8.98 11.94 13.41
N LEU A 238 9.00 10.64 13.12
CA LEU A 238 7.80 9.83 12.93
C LEU A 238 6.91 9.86 14.18
N ALA A 239 7.48 9.62 15.36
CA ALA A 239 6.73 9.66 16.62
C ALA A 239 6.10 11.04 16.86
N GLU A 240 6.83 12.12 16.56
CA GLU A 240 6.31 13.49 16.68
C GLU A 240 5.19 13.78 15.66
N LEU A 241 5.34 13.34 14.41
CA LEU A 241 4.30 13.47 13.39
C LEU A 241 3.04 12.70 13.77
N ASP A 242 3.18 11.45 14.22
CA ASP A 242 2.07 10.61 14.67
C ASP A 242 1.32 11.30 15.83
N ARG A 243 2.05 11.85 16.81
CA ARG A 243 1.47 12.61 17.93
C ARG A 243 0.73 13.87 17.47
N LYS A 244 1.27 14.62 16.50
CA LYS A 244 0.63 15.83 15.96
C LYS A 244 -0.57 15.54 15.06
N CYS A 245 -0.58 14.39 14.38
CA CYS A 245 -1.69 13.96 13.53
C CYS A 245 -2.79 13.24 14.31
N ALA A 246 -2.52 12.70 15.50
CA ALA A 246 -3.50 11.98 16.32
C ALA A 246 -4.84 12.72 16.56
N PRO A 247 -4.90 14.06 16.72
CA PRO A 247 -6.16 14.79 16.88
C PRO A 247 -6.97 14.95 15.58
N ILE A 248 -6.39 14.65 14.41
CA ILE A 248 -7.05 14.82 13.11
C ILE A 248 -8.07 13.69 12.93
N LYS A 249 -9.34 14.05 12.82
CA LYS A 249 -10.45 13.11 12.59
C LYS A 249 -10.44 12.56 11.17
N ASP A 250 -11.05 11.38 11.01
CA ASP A 250 -11.24 10.69 9.72
C ASP A 250 -9.94 10.47 8.95
N LEU A 251 -8.89 10.07 9.68
CA LEU A 251 -7.55 9.84 9.18
C LEU A 251 -7.06 8.44 9.58
N ILE A 252 -6.61 7.67 8.60
CA ILE A 252 -5.82 6.46 8.82
C ILE A 252 -4.37 6.79 8.49
N ILE A 253 -3.47 6.41 9.41
CA ILE A 253 -2.03 6.53 9.24
C ILE A 253 -1.45 5.11 9.16
N THR A 254 -0.83 4.78 8.04
CA THR A 254 -0.18 3.48 7.81
C THR A 254 1.27 3.66 7.38
N ASN A 255 2.02 2.56 7.34
CA ASN A 255 3.35 2.50 6.79
C ASN A 255 3.49 1.22 5.95
N SER A 256 4.21 1.31 4.85
CA SER A 256 4.53 0.19 3.95
C SER A 256 6.02 -0.15 3.94
N ALA A 257 6.86 0.75 4.47
CA ALA A 257 8.29 0.56 4.62
C ALA A 257 8.78 1.24 5.90
N PHE A 258 9.97 0.87 6.35
CA PHE A 258 10.61 1.58 7.46
C PHE A 258 10.86 3.04 7.07
N GLY A 259 10.48 3.97 7.95
CA GLY A 259 10.71 5.39 7.74
C GLY A 259 9.57 6.15 7.05
N ASN A 260 8.57 5.46 6.48
CA ASN A 260 7.48 6.13 5.75
C ASN A 260 6.19 6.31 6.57
N ARG A 261 5.36 7.26 6.14
CA ARG A 261 3.97 7.41 6.55
C ARG A 261 3.07 7.67 5.36
N GLU A 262 1.92 7.06 5.43
CA GLU A 262 0.85 7.11 4.46
C GLU A 262 -0.41 7.57 5.17
N TYR A 263 -1.05 8.59 4.62
CA TYR A 263 -2.22 9.23 5.21
C TYR A 263 -3.38 9.08 4.23
N ASN A 264 -4.38 8.31 4.63
CA ASN A 264 -5.60 8.04 3.86
C ASN A 264 -6.84 8.47 4.67
N ALA A 265 -7.99 8.61 4.02
CA ALA A 265 -9.24 8.85 4.72
C ALA A 265 -9.57 7.71 5.70
N GLY A 266 -10.28 8.02 6.80
CA GLY A 266 -10.59 7.07 7.87
C GLY A 266 -11.40 5.83 7.44
N ASN A 267 -12.08 5.90 6.30
CA ASN A 267 -12.84 4.80 5.70
C ASN A 267 -12.13 4.15 4.50
N CYS A 268 -10.94 4.64 4.13
CA CYS A 268 -10.19 4.15 2.98
C CYS A 268 -9.43 2.87 3.34
N THR A 269 -9.92 1.74 2.84
CA THR A 269 -9.28 0.42 3.01
C THR A 269 -9.32 -0.36 1.71
N LYS A 270 -8.41 -1.35 1.55
CA LYS A 270 -8.44 -2.29 0.41
C LYS A 270 -9.81 -2.94 0.27
N VAL A 271 -10.43 -3.33 1.39
CA VAL A 271 -11.79 -3.89 1.42
C VAL A 271 -12.81 -2.92 0.85
N ALA A 272 -12.79 -1.65 1.24
CA ALA A 272 -13.73 -0.66 0.72
C ALA A 272 -13.58 -0.50 -0.80
N GLY A 273 -12.35 -0.48 -1.31
CA GLY A 273 -12.09 -0.42 -2.75
C GLY A 273 -12.52 -1.68 -3.51
N ILE A 274 -12.30 -2.87 -2.94
CA ILE A 274 -12.78 -4.15 -3.51
C ILE A 274 -14.31 -4.19 -3.48
N ASN A 275 -14.95 -3.77 -2.40
CA ASN A 275 -16.42 -3.73 -2.31
C ASN A 275 -17.04 -2.79 -3.36
N ALA A 276 -16.41 -1.65 -3.64
CA ALA A 276 -16.85 -0.78 -4.73
C ALA A 276 -16.79 -1.49 -6.09
N LEU A 277 -15.79 -2.37 -6.31
CA LEU A 277 -15.70 -3.17 -7.52
C LEU A 277 -16.74 -4.31 -7.54
N VAL A 278 -16.97 -4.97 -6.41
CA VAL A 278 -18.01 -6.00 -6.24
C VAL A 278 -19.39 -5.45 -6.56
N GLU A 279 -19.71 -4.26 -6.05
CA GLU A 279 -20.96 -3.55 -6.35
C GLU A 279 -21.07 -3.22 -7.85
N TYR A 280 -20.00 -2.67 -8.44
CA TYR A 280 -19.93 -2.33 -9.86
C TYR A 280 -20.14 -3.55 -10.78
N LEU A 281 -19.59 -4.70 -10.39
CA LEU A 281 -19.69 -5.96 -11.14
C LEU A 281 -20.95 -6.77 -10.79
N HIS A 282 -21.77 -6.29 -9.85
CA HIS A 282 -22.95 -6.99 -9.34
C HIS A 282 -22.65 -8.40 -8.78
N LEU A 283 -21.51 -8.54 -8.11
CA LEU A 283 -21.06 -9.82 -7.53
C LEU A 283 -21.50 -9.97 -6.07
N GLN A 284 -21.53 -11.21 -5.60
CA GLN A 284 -21.63 -11.55 -4.19
C GLN A 284 -20.24 -11.70 -3.55
N LEU A 285 -20.15 -11.50 -2.23
CA LEU A 285 -18.86 -11.61 -1.52
C LEU A 285 -18.23 -13.00 -1.65
N ASP A 286 -19.03 -14.05 -1.78
CA ASP A 286 -18.58 -15.42 -1.93
C ASP A 286 -18.24 -15.81 -3.39
N GLU A 287 -18.34 -14.88 -4.32
CA GLU A 287 -17.80 -14.97 -5.69
C GLU A 287 -16.42 -14.30 -5.81
N VAL A 288 -15.91 -13.74 -4.70
CA VAL A 288 -14.60 -13.07 -4.65
C VAL A 288 -13.60 -13.94 -3.89
N LEU A 289 -12.43 -14.12 -4.50
CA LEU A 289 -11.28 -14.77 -3.87
C LEU A 289 -10.18 -13.74 -3.62
N VAL A 290 -9.63 -13.69 -2.40
CA VAL A 290 -8.60 -12.72 -2.02
C VAL A 290 -7.27 -13.38 -1.64
N PHE A 291 -6.15 -12.77 -2.05
CA PHE A 291 -4.79 -13.15 -1.64
C PHE A 291 -4.14 -12.06 -0.78
N GLY A 292 -3.33 -12.45 0.19
CA GLY A 292 -2.53 -11.54 1.01
C GLY A 292 -1.49 -12.24 1.88
N ASP A 293 -0.60 -11.45 2.48
CA ASP A 293 0.53 -11.94 3.27
C ASP A 293 0.73 -11.18 4.60
N ALA A 294 0.29 -9.93 4.67
CA ALA A 294 0.64 -9.02 5.77
C ALA A 294 -0.58 -8.46 6.53
N GLY A 295 -0.31 -7.82 7.68
CA GLY A 295 -1.37 -7.42 8.62
C GLY A 295 -2.42 -6.45 8.05
N ASN A 296 -2.06 -5.65 7.05
CA ASN A 296 -2.97 -4.77 6.32
C ASN A 296 -3.99 -5.53 5.44
N ASP A 297 -3.81 -6.84 5.23
CA ASP A 297 -4.75 -7.71 4.50
C ASP A 297 -5.77 -8.38 5.43
N LEU A 298 -5.61 -8.28 6.75
CA LEU A 298 -6.51 -8.88 7.74
C LEU A 298 -7.99 -8.52 7.50
N PRO A 299 -8.33 -7.25 7.18
CA PRO A 299 -9.71 -6.90 6.89
C PRO A 299 -10.27 -7.64 5.66
N MET A 300 -9.44 -7.90 4.63
CA MET A 300 -9.88 -8.67 3.46
C MET A 300 -10.25 -10.10 3.87
N PHE A 301 -9.45 -10.73 4.71
CA PHE A 301 -9.68 -12.13 5.12
C PHE A 301 -10.88 -12.26 6.07
N ALA A 302 -11.20 -11.20 6.82
CA ALA A 302 -12.41 -11.13 7.64
C ALA A 302 -13.68 -10.88 6.82
N THR A 303 -13.56 -10.25 5.65
CA THR A 303 -14.70 -9.84 4.81
C THR A 303 -15.04 -10.89 3.75
N PHE A 304 -14.03 -11.43 3.07
CA PHE A 304 -14.21 -12.35 1.97
C PHE A 304 -14.00 -13.80 2.43
N PRO A 305 -14.99 -14.69 2.23
CA PRO A 305 -14.94 -16.06 2.75
C PRO A 305 -13.84 -16.89 2.07
N HIS A 306 -13.49 -16.56 0.82
CA HIS A 306 -12.43 -17.23 0.07
C HIS A 306 -11.14 -16.42 0.16
N SER A 307 -10.39 -16.61 1.25
CA SER A 307 -9.13 -15.93 1.51
C SER A 307 -7.94 -16.88 1.52
N VAL A 308 -6.87 -16.53 0.81
CA VAL A 308 -5.68 -17.37 0.62
C VAL A 308 -4.45 -16.63 1.18
N ALA A 309 -3.80 -17.23 2.19
CA ALA A 309 -2.51 -16.75 2.67
C ALA A 309 -1.36 -17.29 1.84
N MET A 310 -0.40 -16.43 1.50
CA MET A 310 0.88 -16.82 0.90
C MET A 310 1.73 -17.62 1.90
N ALA A 311 2.69 -18.43 1.42
CA ALA A 311 3.59 -19.17 2.30
C ALA A 311 4.51 -18.24 3.14
N ASN A 312 4.86 -17.07 2.61
CA ASN A 312 5.60 -16.01 3.31
C ASN A 312 4.71 -15.12 4.20
N ALA A 313 3.42 -15.42 4.34
CA ALA A 313 2.52 -14.62 5.16
C ALA A 313 2.92 -14.65 6.64
N THR A 314 2.68 -13.52 7.32
CA THR A 314 2.86 -13.45 8.77
C THR A 314 1.99 -14.49 9.49
N PRO A 315 2.43 -15.06 10.62
CA PRO A 315 1.69 -16.12 11.33
C PRO A 315 0.23 -15.74 11.65
N ASN A 316 -0.01 -14.47 12.00
CA ASN A 316 -1.34 -13.94 12.32
C ASN A 316 -2.30 -13.97 11.12
N ILE A 317 -1.84 -13.56 9.94
CA ILE A 317 -2.62 -13.63 8.69
C ILE A 317 -2.87 -15.07 8.30
N ALA A 318 -1.80 -15.86 8.34
CA ALA A 318 -1.80 -17.24 7.92
C ALA A 318 -2.81 -18.10 8.73
N ALA A 319 -3.00 -17.81 10.01
CA ALA A 319 -4.01 -18.46 10.86
C ALA A 319 -5.46 -18.07 10.52
N LYS A 320 -5.66 -16.91 9.88
CA LYS A 320 -6.98 -16.34 9.57
C LYS A 320 -7.45 -16.61 8.14
N ALA A 321 -6.57 -17.03 7.25
CA ALA A 321 -6.95 -17.43 5.89
C ALA A 321 -7.84 -18.68 5.88
N ALA A 322 -8.72 -18.79 4.89
CA ALA A 322 -9.44 -20.03 4.60
C ALA A 322 -8.56 -21.06 3.88
N TYR A 323 -7.54 -20.59 3.16
CA TYR A 323 -6.64 -21.40 2.35
C TYR A 323 -5.19 -20.93 2.49
N ARG A 324 -4.26 -21.77 2.02
CA ARG A 324 -2.84 -21.43 1.92
C ARG A 324 -2.32 -21.80 0.54
N THR A 325 -1.32 -21.07 0.08
CA THR A 325 -0.60 -21.35 -1.16
C THR A 325 0.91 -21.22 -1.00
N GLY A 326 1.66 -21.45 -2.07
CA GLY A 326 3.10 -21.27 -2.15
C GLY A 326 3.59 -19.85 -1.87
N ASN A 327 4.90 -19.67 -1.95
CA ASN A 327 5.59 -18.41 -1.73
C ASN A 327 5.41 -17.46 -2.93
N ASN A 328 5.45 -16.14 -2.73
CA ASN A 328 5.40 -15.15 -3.81
C ASN A 328 6.53 -15.34 -4.84
N ASN A 329 7.73 -15.73 -4.41
CA ASN A 329 8.86 -16.04 -5.30
C ASN A 329 8.74 -17.39 -6.02
N ALA A 330 7.76 -18.22 -5.64
CA ALA A 330 7.49 -19.53 -6.23
C ALA A 330 6.12 -19.58 -6.93
N ASP A 331 5.60 -18.42 -7.36
CA ASP A 331 4.33 -18.31 -8.08
C ASP A 331 3.10 -18.79 -7.30
N GLY A 332 3.07 -18.62 -5.97
CA GLY A 332 1.99 -19.13 -5.14
C GLY A 332 0.57 -18.67 -5.57
N VAL A 333 0.42 -17.44 -6.05
CA VAL A 333 -0.88 -16.99 -6.61
C VAL A 333 -1.26 -17.80 -7.85
N ALA A 334 -0.31 -18.05 -8.75
CA ALA A 334 -0.54 -18.82 -9.97
C ALA A 334 -0.85 -20.28 -9.65
N GLU A 335 -0.06 -20.89 -8.77
CA GLU A 335 -0.25 -22.26 -8.29
C GLU A 335 -1.67 -22.49 -7.77
N PHE A 336 -2.16 -21.58 -6.93
CA PHE A 336 -3.51 -21.68 -6.39
C PHE A 336 -4.58 -21.51 -7.48
N CYS A 337 -4.46 -20.48 -8.31
CA CYS A 337 -5.44 -20.23 -9.37
C CYS A 337 -5.50 -21.39 -10.37
N GLU A 338 -4.36 -21.97 -10.73
CA GLU A 338 -4.26 -23.12 -11.62
C GLU A 338 -4.88 -24.38 -11.04
N ALA A 339 -4.76 -24.62 -9.72
CA ALA A 339 -5.26 -25.83 -9.09
C ALA A 339 -6.77 -25.76 -8.77
N TYR A 340 -7.29 -24.56 -8.46
CA TYR A 340 -8.64 -24.41 -7.92
C TYR A 340 -9.62 -23.68 -8.85
N LEU A 341 -9.15 -22.89 -9.82
CA LEU A 341 -10.00 -22.03 -10.66
C LEU A 341 -9.94 -22.38 -12.16
N LEU A 342 -8.83 -22.95 -12.64
CA LEU A 342 -8.59 -23.34 -14.04
C LEU A 342 -8.54 -24.87 -14.17
#